data_AF-A0AA39MGK6-F1
#
_entry.id   AF-A0AA39MGK6-F1
#
_cell.length_a   1.000
_cell.length_b   1.000
_cell.length_c   1.000
_cell.angle_alpha   90.00
_cell.angle_beta   90.00
_cell.angle_gamma   90.00
#
_symmetry.space_group_name_H-M   'P 1'
#
loop_
_entity.id
_entity.type
_entity.pdbx_description
1 polymer ?
#
loop_
_entity_poly.entity_id
_entity_poly.type
_entity_poly.pdbx_seq_one_letter_code
_entity_poly.pdbx_strand_id
1 'polypeptide(L)'
;MSSIWRAYLQESKIRDREICEAHRGETNILLVFAGLFSAVVSTFIAQSLTNLQPNYQQLSALLVFDQINIQRAIANGTPLDTIRTSGVDPTVAFTPKRLDSWVNGLWLASLTLSLSYAFLAVLADEWHSHYLSPVAGDPQVRSRTRQFRYTGLIEWRVSTLIRLLPLMLHLSLALFFVGLVLSLLPL
;
A
#
# COMPACT_ATOMS: atom_id res chain seq x y z
N MET A 1 44.26 -5.49 34.21
CA MET A 1 43.03 -4.70 33.88
C MET A 1 42.43 -5.08 32.51
N SER A 2 42.38 -6.38 32.13
CA SER A 2 41.94 -6.81 30.78
C SER A 2 40.76 -7.80 30.76
N SER A 3 40.41 -8.45 31.88
CA SER A 3 39.31 -9.43 31.93
C SER A 3 37.94 -8.77 31.97
N ILE A 4 37.79 -7.69 32.76
CA ILE A 4 36.53 -6.94 32.91
C ILE A 4 36.11 -6.32 31.58
N TRP A 5 37.06 -5.77 30.82
CA TRP A 5 36.79 -5.21 29.49
C TRP A 5 36.38 -6.27 28.47
N ARG A 6 36.97 -7.48 28.53
CA ARG A 6 36.55 -8.60 27.67
C ARG A 6 35.16 -9.12 28.05
N ALA A 7 34.88 -9.24 29.34
CA ALA A 7 33.56 -9.61 29.84
C ALA A 7 32.50 -8.58 29.43
N TYR A 8 32.79 -7.28 29.58
CA TYR A 8 31.89 -6.21 29.16
C TYR A 8 31.64 -6.20 27.64
N LEU A 9 32.68 -6.38 26.82
CA LEU A 9 32.54 -6.45 25.36
C LEU A 9 31.79 -7.69 24.87
N GLN A 10 31.86 -8.78 25.64
CA GLN A 10 31.12 -10.00 25.36
C GLN A 10 29.65 -9.82 25.72
N GLU A 11 29.38 -9.25 26.90
CA GLU A 11 28.03 -8.96 27.38
C GLU A 11 27.32 -7.92 26.49
N SER A 12 28.03 -6.87 26.06
CA SER A 12 27.46 -5.86 25.17
C SER A 12 27.07 -6.45 23.81
N LYS A 13 27.88 -7.35 23.26
CA LYS A 13 27.56 -8.05 22.01
C LYS A 13 26.35 -8.96 22.13
N ILE A 14 26.19 -9.64 23.25
CA ILE A 14 25.04 -10.51 23.52
C ILE A 14 23.78 -9.65 23.59
N ARG A 15 23.82 -8.56 24.38
CA ARG A 15 22.70 -7.61 24.49
C ARG A 15 22.34 -6.93 23.17
N ASP A 16 23.34 -6.47 22.40
CA ASP A 16 23.12 -5.87 21.09
C ASP A 16 22.47 -6.87 20.11
N ARG A 17 22.91 -8.14 20.16
CA ARG A 17 22.32 -9.21 19.35
C ARG A 17 20.87 -9.48 19.75
N GLU A 18 20.56 -9.61 21.03
CA GLU A 18 19.19 -9.85 21.52
C GLU A 18 18.24 -8.72 21.12
N ILE A 19 18.67 -7.46 21.25
CA ILE A 19 17.86 -6.30 20.83
C ILE A 19 17.65 -6.29 19.31
N CYS A 20 18.68 -6.62 18.52
CA CYS A 20 18.56 -6.69 17.06
C CYS A 20 17.66 -7.84 16.61
N GLU A 21 17.74 -9.01 17.26
CA GLU A 21 16.88 -10.16 16.97
C GLU A 21 15.41 -9.87 17.32
N ALA A 22 15.15 -9.22 18.45
CA ALA A 22 13.81 -8.78 18.82
C ALA A 22 13.23 -7.80 17.79
N HIS A 23 14.01 -6.80 17.38
CA HIS A 23 13.57 -5.80 16.41
C HIS A 23 13.35 -6.38 15.00
N ARG A 24 14.18 -7.36 14.60
CA ARG A 24 13.96 -8.14 13.38
C ARG A 24 12.67 -8.94 13.43
N GLY A 25 12.38 -9.59 14.56
CA GLY A 25 11.14 -10.32 14.76
C GLY A 25 9.91 -9.45 14.55
N GLU A 26 9.89 -8.27 15.18
CA GLU A 26 8.81 -7.29 15.03
C GLU A 26 8.66 -6.80 13.58
N THR A 27 9.78 -6.45 12.94
CA THR A 27 9.80 -5.98 11.55
C THR A 27 9.27 -7.05 10.58
N ASN A 28 9.63 -8.31 10.80
CA ASN A 28 9.16 -9.43 9.98
C ASN A 28 7.64 -9.66 10.13
N ILE A 29 7.10 -9.57 11.34
CA ILE A 29 5.64 -9.66 11.57
C ILE A 29 4.91 -8.54 10.82
N LEU A 30 5.39 -7.30 10.95
CA LEU A 30 4.83 -6.15 10.24
C LEU A 30 4.98 -6.27 8.72
N LEU A 31 6.04 -6.91 8.22
CA LEU A 31 6.25 -7.17 6.79
C LEU A 31 5.22 -8.15 6.23
N VAL A 32 4.97 -9.26 6.94
CA VAL A 32 3.90 -10.21 6.59
C VAL A 32 2.55 -9.50 6.58
N PHE A 33 2.29 -8.67 7.61
CA PHE A 33 1.09 -7.86 7.66
C PHE A 33 0.97 -6.91 6.47
N ALA A 34 2.03 -6.19 6.11
CA ALA A 34 2.05 -5.28 4.97
C ALA A 34 1.77 -6.00 3.64
N GLY A 35 2.32 -7.21 3.46
CA GLY A 35 2.03 -8.06 2.30
C GLY A 35 0.56 -8.45 2.21
N LEU A 36 -0.02 -8.96 3.31
CA LEU A 36 -1.43 -9.33 3.39
C LEU A 36 -2.34 -8.13 3.17
N PHE A 37 -2.04 -7.00 3.83
CA PHE A 37 -2.78 -5.76 3.68
C PHE A 37 -2.74 -5.25 2.23
N SER A 38 -1.56 -5.27 1.59
CA SER A 38 -1.43 -4.86 0.19
C SER A 38 -2.28 -5.72 -0.75
N ALA A 39 -2.35 -7.03 -0.50
CA ALA A 39 -3.22 -7.93 -1.27
C ALA A 39 -4.70 -7.56 -1.10
N VAL A 40 -5.14 -7.31 0.13
CA VAL A 40 -6.52 -6.88 0.42
C VAL A 40 -6.82 -5.52 -0.25
N VAL A 41 -5.96 -4.52 -0.09
CA VAL A 41 -6.18 -3.20 -0.73
C VAL A 41 -6.22 -3.33 -2.25
N SER A 42 -5.38 -4.19 -2.84
CA SER A 42 -5.35 -4.40 -4.29
C SER A 42 -6.65 -5.01 -4.82
N THR A 43 -7.35 -5.86 -4.06
CA THR A 43 -8.66 -6.37 -4.48
C THR A 43 -9.73 -5.29 -4.44
N PHE A 44 -9.72 -4.42 -3.41
CA PHE A 44 -10.60 -3.25 -3.35
C PHE A 44 -10.35 -2.28 -4.49
N ILE A 45 -9.08 -1.99 -4.81
CA ILE A 45 -8.73 -1.14 -5.97
C ILE A 45 -9.23 -1.76 -7.28
N ALA A 46 -9.03 -3.08 -7.47
CA ALA A 46 -9.49 -3.76 -8.67
C ALA A 46 -11.02 -3.64 -8.84
N GLN A 47 -11.78 -3.78 -7.75
CA GLN A 47 -13.23 -3.56 -7.74
C GLN A 47 -13.61 -2.08 -7.94
N SER A 48 -12.84 -1.14 -7.37
CA SER A 48 -13.05 0.29 -7.58
C SER A 48 -12.87 0.68 -9.04
N LEU A 49 -11.86 0.09 -9.70
CA LEU A 49 -11.53 0.39 -11.08
C LEU A 49 -12.66 -0.01 -12.03
N THR A 50 -13.41 -1.06 -11.71
CA THR A 50 -14.60 -1.43 -12.48
C THR A 50 -15.75 -0.44 -12.30
N ASN A 51 -15.87 0.21 -11.12
CA ASN A 51 -16.85 1.28 -10.90
C ASN A 51 -16.49 2.58 -11.63
N LEU A 52 -15.21 2.80 -11.90
CA LEU A 52 -14.70 3.93 -12.69
C LEU A 52 -14.80 3.70 -14.20
N GLN A 53 -15.35 2.56 -14.64
CA GLN A 53 -15.62 2.28 -16.04
C GLN A 53 -17.13 2.35 -16.33
N PRO A 54 -17.51 2.78 -17.54
CA PRO A 54 -18.91 2.74 -17.95
C PRO A 54 -19.43 1.30 -17.89
N ASN A 55 -20.51 1.08 -17.14
CA ASN A 55 -21.17 -0.21 -17.08
C ASN A 55 -21.96 -0.44 -18.38
N TYR A 56 -21.30 -0.99 -19.40
CA TYR A 56 -21.91 -1.28 -20.69
C TYR A 56 -23.10 -2.24 -20.60
N GLN A 57 -23.15 -3.13 -19.61
CA GLN A 57 -24.30 -3.99 -19.41
C GLN A 57 -25.52 -3.18 -18.99
N GLN A 58 -25.36 -2.28 -18.02
CA GLN A 58 -26.44 -1.40 -17.58
C GLN A 58 -26.84 -0.42 -18.69
N LEU A 59 -25.87 0.15 -19.41
CA LEU A 59 -26.12 1.01 -20.56
C LEU A 59 -26.95 0.29 -21.64
N SER A 60 -26.55 -0.95 -21.99
CA SER A 60 -27.27 -1.76 -22.97
C SER A 60 -28.69 -2.10 -22.52
N ALA A 61 -28.89 -2.41 -21.23
CA ALA A 61 -30.21 -2.70 -20.68
C ALA A 61 -31.14 -1.47 -20.73
N LEU A 62 -30.60 -0.27 -20.44
CA LEU A 62 -31.34 1.00 -20.54
C LEU A 62 -31.71 1.33 -21.99
N LEU A 63 -30.78 1.14 -22.94
CA LEU A 63 -31.04 1.35 -24.36
C LEU A 63 -32.08 0.37 -24.91
N VAL A 64 -32.01 -0.91 -24.52
CA VAL A 64 -33.02 -1.92 -24.89
C VAL A 64 -34.37 -1.60 -24.25
N PHE A 65 -34.40 -1.16 -23.00
CA PHE A 65 -35.62 -0.72 -22.33
C PHE A 65 -36.29 0.45 -23.08
N ASP A 66 -35.50 1.45 -23.49
CA ASP A 66 -35.98 2.57 -24.29
C ASP A 66 -36.51 2.12 -25.64
N GLN A 67 -35.80 1.21 -26.33
CA GLN A 67 -36.26 0.66 -27.60
C GLN A 67 -37.60 -0.10 -27.45
N ILE A 68 -37.76 -0.90 -26.39
CA ILE A 68 -39.02 -1.62 -26.13
C ILE A 68 -40.16 -0.64 -25.84
N ASN A 69 -39.92 0.42 -25.07
CA ASN A 69 -40.92 1.44 -24.79
C ASN A 69 -41.37 2.17 -26.07
N ILE A 70 -40.42 2.51 -26.95
CA ILE A 70 -40.72 3.14 -28.24
C ILE A 70 -41.54 2.19 -29.13
N GLN A 71 -41.15 0.92 -29.23
CA GLN A 71 -41.90 -0.07 -30.02
C GLN A 71 -43.33 -0.25 -29.50
N ARG A 72 -43.52 -0.30 -28.18
CA ARG A 72 -44.83 -0.39 -27.54
C ARG A 72 -45.69 0.85 -27.78
N ALA A 73 -45.07 2.04 -27.74
CA ALA A 73 -45.73 3.30 -28.00
C ALA A 73 -46.24 3.40 -29.46
N ILE A 74 -45.42 2.99 -30.41
CA ILE A 74 -45.79 2.91 -31.83
C ILE A 74 -46.95 1.92 -32.03
N ALA A 75 -46.88 0.75 -31.40
CA ALA A 75 -47.94 -0.26 -31.46
C ALA A 75 -49.28 0.23 -30.87
N ASN A 76 -49.23 1.08 -29.83
CA ASN A 76 -50.40 1.64 -29.17
C ASN A 76 -50.88 2.97 -29.77
N GLY A 77 -50.19 3.51 -30.79
CA GLY A 77 -50.52 4.81 -31.39
C GLY A 77 -50.31 6.00 -30.46
N THR A 78 -49.51 5.86 -29.40
CA THR A 78 -49.24 6.96 -28.46
C THR A 78 -48.20 7.92 -29.05
N PRO A 79 -48.35 9.25 -28.86
CA PRO A 79 -47.38 10.23 -29.34
C PRO A 79 -45.98 10.01 -28.76
N LEU A 80 -44.95 10.19 -29.58
CA LEU A 80 -43.55 10.00 -29.19
C LEU A 80 -43.12 10.93 -28.04
N ASP A 81 -43.71 12.13 -27.95
CA ASP A 81 -43.42 13.12 -26.90
C ASP A 81 -43.88 12.70 -25.49
N THR A 82 -44.74 11.69 -25.38
CA THR A 82 -45.23 11.18 -24.08
C THR A 82 -44.40 10.00 -23.55
N ILE A 83 -43.41 9.55 -24.31
CA ILE A 83 -42.59 8.38 -23.96
C ILE A 83 -41.54 8.78 -22.94
N ARG A 84 -41.55 8.07 -21.80
CA ARG A 84 -40.49 8.20 -20.79
C ARG A 84 -39.31 7.32 -21.19
N THR A 85 -38.29 7.92 -21.81
CA THR A 85 -36.99 7.29 -22.01
C THR A 85 -36.11 7.44 -20.77
N SER A 86 -35.07 6.62 -20.68
CA SER A 86 -34.07 6.64 -19.62
C SER A 86 -33.21 7.90 -19.61
N GLY A 87 -33.24 8.70 -20.69
CA GLY A 87 -32.47 9.94 -20.84
C GLY A 87 -30.97 9.71 -20.96
N VAL A 88 -30.54 8.48 -21.23
CA VAL A 88 -29.13 8.10 -21.35
C VAL A 88 -28.64 8.37 -22.77
N ASP A 89 -27.65 9.24 -22.89
CA ASP A 89 -26.97 9.52 -24.17
C ASP A 89 -25.67 8.69 -24.26
N PRO A 90 -25.59 7.71 -25.18
CA PRO A 90 -24.42 6.86 -25.35
C PRO A 90 -23.23 7.58 -26.00
N THR A 91 -23.41 8.81 -26.49
CA THR A 91 -22.34 9.61 -27.13
C THR A 91 -21.59 10.52 -26.15
N VAL A 92 -22.13 10.70 -24.94
CA VAL A 92 -21.49 11.52 -23.90
C VAL A 92 -20.33 10.76 -23.27
N ALA A 93 -19.16 11.41 -23.18
CA ALA A 93 -17.98 10.84 -22.55
C ALA A 93 -18.27 10.51 -21.07
N PHE A 94 -17.93 9.29 -20.66
CA PHE A 94 -18.10 8.86 -19.27
C PHE A 94 -17.25 9.72 -18.33
N THR A 95 -17.90 10.38 -17.38
CA THR A 95 -17.22 11.11 -16.31
C THR A 95 -17.49 10.39 -14.98
N PRO A 96 -16.48 9.75 -14.36
CA PRO A 96 -16.66 9.11 -13.06
C PRO A 96 -17.09 10.13 -12.00
N LYS A 97 -17.86 9.68 -11.00
CA LYS A 97 -18.21 10.56 -9.87
C LYS A 97 -16.91 11.01 -9.19
N ARG A 98 -16.84 12.28 -8.80
CA ARG A 98 -15.67 12.85 -8.12
C ARG A 98 -15.28 12.03 -6.89
N LEU A 99 -16.25 11.54 -6.13
CA LEU A 99 -16.03 10.74 -4.92
C LEU A 99 -15.33 9.40 -5.22
N ASP A 100 -15.73 8.70 -6.28
CA ASP A 100 -15.11 7.42 -6.67
C ASP A 100 -13.62 7.60 -7.00
N SER A 101 -13.27 8.75 -7.62
CA SER A 101 -11.88 9.10 -7.90
C SER A 101 -11.07 9.39 -6.63
N TRP A 102 -11.67 10.06 -5.64
CA TRP A 102 -11.04 10.32 -4.34
C TRP A 102 -10.81 9.02 -3.54
N VAL A 103 -11.80 8.13 -3.50
CA VAL A 103 -11.69 6.82 -2.81
C VAL A 103 -10.59 5.98 -3.44
N ASN A 104 -10.55 5.91 -4.77
CA ASN A 104 -9.49 5.18 -5.47
C ASN A 104 -8.09 5.78 -5.19
N GLY A 105 -8.00 7.12 -5.14
CA GLY A 105 -6.77 7.82 -4.76
C GLY A 105 -6.31 7.50 -3.33
N LEU A 106 -7.24 7.47 -2.37
CA LEU A 106 -6.97 7.09 -0.97
C LEU A 106 -6.49 5.64 -0.86
N TRP A 107 -7.12 4.71 -1.57
CA TRP A 107 -6.70 3.32 -1.58
C TRP A 107 -5.33 3.14 -2.24
N LEU A 108 -5.05 3.81 -3.35
CA LEU A 108 -3.73 3.77 -3.98
C LEU A 108 -2.64 4.36 -3.05
N ALA A 109 -2.94 5.46 -2.36
CA ALA A 109 -2.04 6.04 -1.36
C ALA A 109 -1.76 5.07 -0.21
N SER A 110 -2.79 4.37 0.28
CA SER A 110 -2.62 3.34 1.31
C SER A 110 -1.73 2.19 0.83
N LEU A 111 -1.96 1.68 -0.38
CA LEU A 111 -1.17 0.59 -0.97
C LEU A 111 0.29 0.98 -1.16
N THR A 112 0.55 2.17 -1.71
CA THR A 112 1.92 2.67 -1.95
C THR A 112 2.69 2.87 -0.65
N LEU A 113 2.06 3.38 0.41
CA LEU A 113 2.68 3.49 1.74
C LEU A 113 3.01 2.12 2.33
N SER A 114 2.11 1.14 2.22
CA SER A 114 2.35 -0.24 2.67
C SER A 114 3.51 -0.90 1.90
N LEU A 115 3.56 -0.72 0.58
CA LEU A 115 4.66 -1.24 -0.25
C LEU A 115 5.99 -0.57 0.09
N SER A 116 5.98 0.75 0.31
CA SER A 116 7.16 1.51 0.71
C SER A 116 7.70 1.04 2.05
N TYR A 117 6.82 0.79 3.02
CA TYR A 117 7.18 0.16 4.29
C TYR A 117 7.86 -1.20 4.06
N ALA A 118 7.24 -2.08 3.27
CA ALA A 118 7.76 -3.42 3.01
C ALA A 118 9.15 -3.37 2.34
N PHE A 119 9.32 -2.52 1.34
CA PHE A 119 10.58 -2.33 0.64
C PHE A 119 11.70 -1.83 1.58
N LEU A 120 11.37 -0.85 2.42
CA LEU A 120 12.30 -0.30 3.40
C LEU A 120 12.67 -1.32 4.50
N ALA A 121 11.70 -2.11 4.96
CA ALA A 121 11.92 -3.17 5.94
C ALA A 121 12.86 -4.26 5.39
N VAL A 122 12.66 -4.69 4.13
CA VAL A 122 13.55 -5.65 3.47
C VAL A 122 14.95 -5.07 3.29
N LEU A 123 15.09 -3.84 2.83
CA LEU A 123 16.41 -3.19 2.70
C LEU A 123 17.12 -3.07 4.05
N ALA A 124 16.40 -2.73 5.12
CA ALA A 124 16.97 -2.67 6.47
C ALA A 124 17.44 -4.04 6.94
N ASP A 125 16.67 -5.10 6.65
CA ASP A 125 17.03 -6.46 7.03
C ASP A 125 18.21 -7.02 6.22
N GLU A 126 18.21 -6.84 4.90
CA GLU A 126 19.32 -7.20 4.02
C GLU A 126 20.60 -6.48 4.43
N TRP A 127 20.51 -5.18 4.71
CA TRP A 127 21.64 -4.40 5.18
C TRP A 127 22.19 -4.95 6.49
N HIS A 128 21.34 -5.21 7.47
CA HIS A 128 21.78 -5.72 8.76
C HIS A 128 22.45 -7.09 8.64
N SER A 129 21.90 -7.99 7.81
CA SER A 129 22.49 -9.31 7.49
C SER A 129 23.86 -9.17 6.82
N HIS A 130 23.98 -8.30 5.81
CA HIS A 130 25.24 -8.09 5.09
C HIS A 130 26.30 -7.40 5.97
N TYR A 131 25.89 -6.52 6.87
CA TYR A 131 26.78 -5.80 7.78
C TYR A 131 27.35 -6.69 8.90
N LEU A 132 26.56 -7.64 9.41
CA LEU A 132 26.98 -8.61 10.42
C LEU A 132 27.79 -9.79 9.85
N SER A 133 27.83 -9.94 8.52
CA SER A 133 28.65 -10.97 7.88
C SER A 133 30.12 -10.80 8.29
N PRO A 134 30.75 -11.84 8.90
CA PRO A 134 32.10 -11.75 9.40
C PRO A 134 33.09 -11.57 8.23
N VAL A 135 33.76 -10.41 8.20
CA VAL A 135 34.88 -10.18 7.28
C VAL A 135 36.06 -11.03 7.74
N ALA A 136 36.36 -12.10 7.00
CA ALA A 136 37.61 -12.84 7.14
C ALA A 136 38.74 -12.00 6.53
N GLY A 137 39.77 -11.66 7.33
CA GLY A 137 40.91 -10.88 6.86
C GLY A 137 41.65 -10.09 7.96
N ASP A 138 42.77 -9.49 7.54
CA ASP A 138 43.78 -8.80 8.33
C ASP A 138 43.21 -7.66 9.23
N PRO A 139 43.73 -7.42 10.46
CA PRO A 139 43.13 -6.50 11.44
C PRO A 139 43.01 -5.05 10.95
N GLN A 140 43.93 -4.61 10.07
CA GLN A 140 43.90 -3.26 9.50
C GLN A 140 42.74 -3.07 8.51
N VAL A 141 42.50 -4.06 7.64
CA VAL A 141 41.37 -4.04 6.69
C VAL A 141 40.05 -4.09 7.44
N ARG A 142 39.97 -4.86 8.54
CA ARG A 142 38.79 -4.88 9.43
C ARG A 142 38.50 -3.52 10.05
N SER A 143 39.52 -2.77 10.47
CA SER A 143 39.34 -1.44 11.07
C SER A 143 38.82 -0.39 10.08
N ARG A 144 39.39 -0.34 8.86
CA ARG A 144 38.96 0.58 7.80
C ARG A 144 37.56 0.28 7.29
N THR A 145 37.25 -1.01 7.06
CA THR A 145 35.91 -1.42 6.65
C THR A 145 34.87 -1.13 7.72
N ARG A 146 35.20 -1.32 9.01
CA ARG A 146 34.31 -0.97 10.13
C ARG A 146 34.07 0.54 10.24
N GLN A 147 35.09 1.35 9.98
CA GLN A 147 34.99 2.81 10.06
C GLN A 147 34.22 3.40 8.87
N PHE A 148 34.44 2.89 7.64
CA PHE A 148 33.63 3.26 6.47
C PHE A 148 32.16 2.85 6.63
N ARG A 149 31.92 1.67 7.22
CA ARG A 149 30.58 1.20 7.60
C ARG A 149 29.93 2.08 8.68
N TYR A 150 30.68 2.57 9.64
CA TYR A 150 30.20 3.44 10.72
C TYR A 150 29.88 4.86 10.21
N THR A 151 30.71 5.43 9.33
CA THR A 151 30.41 6.69 8.64
C THR A 151 29.16 6.56 7.77
N GLY A 152 29.04 5.45 7.03
CA GLY A 152 27.82 5.12 6.31
C GLY A 152 26.60 4.96 7.24
N LEU A 153 26.75 4.38 8.43
CA LEU A 153 25.65 4.26 9.40
C LEU A 153 25.22 5.59 10.04
N ILE A 154 26.15 6.53 10.20
CA ILE A 154 25.91 7.87 10.76
C ILE A 154 25.30 8.80 9.71
N GLU A 155 25.69 8.67 8.45
CA GLU A 155 25.05 9.40 7.34
C GLU A 155 23.71 8.77 6.92
N TRP A 156 23.53 7.47 7.12
CA TRP A 156 22.32 6.77 6.68
C TRP A 156 21.24 6.79 7.76
N ARG A 157 20.09 7.37 7.40
CA ARG A 157 18.87 7.63 8.17
C ARG A 157 18.22 6.45 8.91
N VAL A 158 18.88 5.30 9.09
CA VAL A 158 18.30 4.06 9.64
C VAL A 158 17.61 4.26 10.99
N SER A 159 18.17 5.07 11.90
CA SER A 159 17.51 5.37 13.19
C SER A 159 16.20 6.17 13.02
N THR A 160 16.15 7.08 12.05
CA THR A 160 14.92 7.81 11.69
C THR A 160 13.94 6.90 10.99
N LEU A 161 14.44 6.00 10.15
CA LEU A 161 13.67 5.07 9.35
C LEU A 161 12.95 4.05 10.25
N ILE A 162 13.68 3.40 11.17
CA ILE A 162 13.13 2.47 12.18
C ILE A 162 12.00 3.12 12.98
N ARG A 163 12.12 4.41 13.30
CA ARG A 163 11.10 5.15 14.06
C ARG A 163 9.88 5.52 13.20
N LEU A 164 10.08 5.68 11.89
CA LEU A 164 9.03 6.06 10.92
C LEU A 164 8.30 4.84 10.34
N LEU A 165 8.94 3.68 10.32
CA LEU A 165 8.43 2.43 9.76
C LEU A 165 7.01 2.09 10.25
N PRO A 166 6.77 1.93 11.56
CA PRO A 166 5.43 1.61 12.05
C PRO A 166 4.43 2.73 11.75
N LEU A 167 4.83 4.01 11.78
CA LEU A 167 3.95 5.13 11.45
C LEU A 167 3.42 5.08 10.02
N MET A 168 4.24 4.68 9.04
CA MET A 168 3.78 4.55 7.65
C MET A 168 2.69 3.50 7.49
N LEU A 169 2.82 2.38 8.21
CA LEU A 169 1.86 1.29 8.15
C LEU A 169 0.54 1.66 8.86
N HIS A 170 0.61 2.34 10.01
CA HIS A 170 -0.59 2.86 10.67
C HIS A 170 -1.31 3.93 9.82
N LEU A 171 -0.55 4.83 9.19
CA LEU A 171 -1.09 5.84 8.29
C LEU A 171 -1.78 5.21 7.08
N SER A 172 -1.14 4.19 6.49
CA SER A 172 -1.71 3.39 5.40
C SER A 172 -3.04 2.75 5.82
N LEU A 173 -3.09 2.15 7.01
CA LEU A 173 -4.31 1.55 7.57
C LEU A 173 -5.44 2.60 7.73
N ALA A 174 -5.10 3.77 8.27
CA ALA A 174 -6.05 4.87 8.47
C ALA A 174 -6.62 5.38 7.13
N LEU A 175 -5.75 5.60 6.12
CA LEU A 175 -6.16 5.98 4.77
C LEU A 175 -7.12 4.96 4.15
N PHE A 176 -6.84 3.67 4.33
CA PHE A 176 -7.71 2.61 3.83
C PHE A 176 -9.07 2.61 4.50
N PHE A 177 -9.14 2.74 5.83
CA PHE A 177 -10.42 2.83 6.55
C PHE A 177 -11.24 4.06 6.15
N VAL A 178 -10.60 5.22 5.96
CA VAL A 178 -11.27 6.41 5.45
C VAL A 178 -11.87 6.15 4.06
N GLY A 179 -11.09 5.56 3.15
CA GLY A 179 -11.59 5.16 1.82
C GLY A 179 -12.74 4.14 1.90
N LEU A 180 -12.68 3.19 2.84
CA LEU A 180 -13.71 2.17 3.04
C LEU A 180 -15.03 2.78 3.54
N VAL A 181 -14.97 3.68 4.52
CA VAL A 181 -16.16 4.41 5.02
C VAL A 181 -16.78 5.24 3.89
N LEU A 182 -15.95 5.95 3.11
CA LEU A 182 -16.42 6.74 1.96
C LEU A 182 -17.04 5.87 0.86
N SER A 183 -16.52 4.67 0.62
CA SER A 183 -17.06 3.72 -0.36
C SER A 183 -18.40 3.11 0.06
N LEU A 184 -18.69 3.02 1.36
CA LEU A 184 -19.92 2.46 1.91
C LEU A 184 -21.05 3.49 2.03
N LEU A 185 -20.73 4.78 2.02
CA LEU A 185 -21.71 5.86 2.08
C LEU A 185 -22.45 5.96 0.73
N PRO A 186 -23.77 5.70 0.68
CA PRO A 186 -24.55 5.92 -0.53
C PRO A 186 -24.68 7.43 -0.79
N LEU A 187 -24.06 7.93 -1.86
CA LEU A 187 -24.20 9.30 -2.37
C LEU A 187 -24.74 9.33 -3.82
#